data_AF-X1H0G8-F1
#
_entry.id   AF-X1H0G8-F1
#
_cell.length_a   1.000
_cell.length_b   1.000
_cell.length_c   1.000
_cell.angle_alpha   90.00
_cell.angle_beta   90.00
_cell.angle_gamma   90.00
#
_symmetry.space_group_name_H-M   'P 1'
#
loop_
_entity.id
_entity.type
_entity.pdbx_description
1 polymer ?
#
loop_
_entity_poly.entity_id
_entity_poly.type
_entity_poly.pdbx_seq_one_letter_code
_entity_poly.pdbx_strand_id
1 'polypeptide(L)' 'KKLSLTDKKDIVFRKSDFVCDRTILIKCTKSSSELNRNLINKLMVRGKRFCMIFKINEVNQ' A
#
# COMPACT_ATOMS: atom_id res chain seq x y z
N LYS A 1 14.74 -1.29 8.87
CA LYS A 1 14.98 -0.39 7.71
C LYS A 1 14.25 0.92 7.96
N LYS A 2 14.86 2.07 7.65
CA LYS A 2 14.23 3.40 7.81
C LYS A 2 13.41 3.73 6.56
N LEU A 3 12.15 4.14 6.73
CA LEU A 3 11.30 4.66 5.66
C LEU A 3 11.45 6.19 5.62
N SER A 4 11.72 6.77 4.45
CA SER A 4 11.92 8.22 4.32
C SER A 4 10.60 9.00 4.27
N LEU A 5 9.56 8.45 3.64
CA LEU A 5 8.20 9.02 3.56
C LEU A 5 8.20 10.46 3.00
N THR A 6 9.11 10.76 2.07
CA THR A 6 9.33 12.12 1.55
C THR A 6 8.58 12.40 0.24
N ASP A 7 8.08 11.38 -0.45
CA ASP A 7 7.30 11.58 -1.68
C ASP A 7 5.95 12.24 -1.36
N LYS A 8 5.58 13.24 -2.15
CA LYS A 8 4.38 14.07 -1.93
C LYS A 8 3.18 13.65 -2.78
N LYS A 9 3.35 12.73 -3.72
CA LYS A 9 2.35 12.36 -4.72
C LYS A 9 1.97 10.89 -4.64
N ASP A 10 2.96 10.03 -4.45
CA ASP A 10 2.80 8.59 -4.62
C ASP A 10 3.01 7.84 -3.31
N ILE A 11 2.28 6.73 -3.19
CA ILE A 11 2.39 5.78 -2.09
C ILE A 11 2.61 4.39 -2.68
N VAL A 12 3.62 3.66 -2.18
CA VAL A 12 3.95 2.31 -2.65
C VAL A 12 4.04 1.32 -1.47
N PHE A 13 3.36 0.18 -1.64
CA PHE A 13 3.40 -1.00 -0.78
C PHE A 13 4.23 -2.09 -1.47
N ARG A 14 5.14 -2.75 -0.75
CA ARG A 14 6.06 -3.72 -1.36
C ARG A 14 6.04 -5.07 -0.63
N LYS A 15 6.01 -6.17 -1.40
CA LYS A 15 6.31 -7.51 -0.86
C LYS A 15 7.80 -7.66 -0.50
N SER A 16 8.68 -7.09 -1.31
CA SER A 16 10.12 -7.04 -1.03
C SER A 16 10.46 -6.12 0.13
N ASP A 17 11.72 -6.15 0.56
CA ASP A 17 12.28 -5.25 1.56
C ASP A 17 12.98 -4.01 0.97
N PHE A 18 12.97 -3.84 -0.36
CA PHE A 18 13.45 -2.63 -1.04
C PHE A 18 12.71 -1.37 -0.56
N VAL A 19 13.44 -0.28 -0.35
CA VAL A 19 12.91 1.01 0.13
C VAL A 19 13.30 2.11 -0.85
N CYS A 20 12.33 2.98 -1.14
CA CYS A 20 12.50 4.24 -1.88
C CYS A 20 11.60 5.30 -1.23
N ASP A 21 11.67 6.54 -1.71
CA ASP A 21 10.96 7.67 -1.09
C ASP A 21 9.43 7.55 -1.04
N ARG A 22 8.87 6.73 -1.92
CA ARG A 22 7.44 6.41 -2.01
C ARG A 22 7.01 5.25 -1.11
N THR A 23 7.96 4.49 -0.57
CA THR A 23 7.67 3.25 0.14
C THR A 23 7.16 3.56 1.55
N ILE A 24 5.91 3.17 1.84
CA ILE A 24 5.31 3.35 3.17
C ILE A 24 5.16 2.03 3.94
N LEU A 25 5.21 0.89 3.23
CA LEU A 25 5.11 -0.43 3.82
C LEU A 25 5.92 -1.44 2.99
N ILE A 26 6.68 -2.27 3.69
CA ILE A 26 7.46 -3.37 3.11
C ILE A 26 6.97 -4.70 3.69
N LYS A 27 7.43 -5.83 3.11
CA LYS A 27 7.05 -7.18 3.53
C LYS A 27 5.53 -7.41 3.55
N CYS A 28 4.81 -6.79 2.62
CA CYS A 28 3.38 -7.04 2.45
C CYS A 28 3.12 -8.51 2.08
N THR A 29 1.99 -9.05 2.54
CA THR A 29 1.58 -10.42 2.20
C THR A 29 1.09 -10.55 0.75
N LYS A 30 0.62 -9.44 0.15
CA LYS A 30 0.06 -9.40 -1.21
C LYS A 30 0.66 -8.25 -2.03
N SER A 31 0.87 -8.50 -3.32
CA SER A 31 1.17 -7.49 -4.35
C SER A 31 -0.12 -6.99 -5.02
N SER A 32 0.01 -6.00 -5.89
CA SER A 32 -1.11 -5.48 -6.70
C SER A 32 -1.77 -6.56 -7.57
N SER A 33 -0.99 -7.53 -8.07
CA SER A 33 -1.51 -8.65 -8.87
C SER A 33 -2.29 -9.67 -8.04
N GLU A 34 -2.14 -9.68 -6.72
CA GLU A 34 -2.82 -10.60 -5.79
C GLU A 34 -4.07 -9.96 -5.14
N LEU A 35 -4.41 -8.72 -5.50
CA LEU A 35 -5.63 -8.06 -5.04
C LEU A 35 -6.88 -8.73 -5.62
N ASN A 36 -7.96 -8.71 -4.85
CA ASN A 36 -9.23 -9.31 -5.25
C ASN A 36 -9.73 -8.69 -6.57
N ARG A 37 -10.02 -9.53 -7.57
CA ARG A 37 -10.40 -9.07 -8.91
C ARG A 37 -11.71 -8.29 -8.94
N ASN A 38 -12.67 -8.62 -8.07
CA ASN A 38 -13.89 -7.84 -7.93
C ASN A 38 -13.60 -6.42 -7.39
N LEU A 39 -12.67 -6.27 -6.45
CA LEU A 39 -12.24 -4.94 -5.99
C LEU A 39 -11.62 -4.14 -7.13
N ILE A 40 -10.69 -4.73 -7.89
CA ILE A 40 -10.05 -4.06 -9.03
C ILE A 40 -11.08 -3.64 -10.07
N ASN A 41 -12.01 -4.53 -10.43
CA ASN A 41 -13.07 -4.22 -11.39
C ASN A 41 -13.95 -3.05 -10.94
N LYS A 42 -14.23 -2.93 -9.63
CA LYS A 42 -14.95 -1.79 -9.07
C LYS A 42 -14.15 -0.48 -9.12
N LEU A 43 -12.83 -0.55 -8.93
CA LEU A 43 -11.94 0.61 -8.98
C LEU A 43 -11.75 1.17 -10.40
N MET A 44 -11.88 0.31 -11.43
CA MET A 44 -11.80 0.74 -12.84
C MET A 44 -13.02 1.54 -13.31
N VAL A 45 -14.11 1.55 -12.54
CA VAL A 45 -15.31 2.32 -12.87
C VAL A 45 -15.08 3.80 -12.53
N ARG A 46 -15.28 4.68 -13.52
CA ARG A 46 -15.11 6.14 -13.35
C ARG A 46 -16.07 6.69 -12.29
N GLY A 47 -15.59 7.67 -11.52
CA GLY A 47 -16.38 8.36 -10.49
C GLY A 47 -16.53 7.59 -9.17
N LYS A 48 -15.88 6.44 -9.01
CA LYS A 48 -15.82 5.73 -7.73
C LYS A 48 -14.78 6.37 -6.80
N ARG A 49 -15.07 6.35 -5.50
CA ARG A 49 -14.14 6.75 -4.45
C ARG A 49 -13.58 5.50 -3.79
N PHE A 50 -12.29 5.51 -3.54
CA PHE A 50 -11.61 4.50 -2.77
C PHE A 50 -11.12 5.13 -1.46
N CYS A 51 -11.31 4.42 -0.36
CA CYS A 51 -10.81 4.81 0.95
C CYS A 51 -9.93 3.68 1.47
N MET A 52 -8.77 4.03 2.01
CA MET A 52 -7.85 3.09 2.64
C MET A 52 -7.67 3.53 4.08
N ILE A 53 -7.91 2.62 5.02
CA ILE A 53 -7.75 2.85 6.45
C ILE A 53 -6.47 2.13 6.88
N PHE A 54 -5.56 2.88 7.50
CA PHE A 54 -4.34 2.34 8.07
C PHE A 54 -4.57 2.05 9.55
N LYS A 55 -4.35 0.81 9.95
CA LYS A 55 -4.31 0.42 11.36
C LYS A 55 -2.90 -0.03 11.70
N ILE A 56 -2.30 0.65 12.66
CA ILE A 56 -1.05 0.21 13.27
C ILE A 56 -1.46 -0.68 14.44
N ASN A 57 -1.06 -1.95 14.38
CA ASN A 57 -1.11 -2.81 15.54
C ASN A 57 0.21 -2.59 16.27
N GLU A 58 0.18 -1.95 17.42
CA GLU A 58 1.35 -1.93 18.29
C GLU A 58 1.64 -3.38 18.67
N VAL A 59 2.73 -3.91 18.13
CA VAL A 59 3.30 -5.14 18.66
C VAL A 59 4.08 -4.66 19.87
N ASN A 60 3.50 -4.87 21.06
CA ASN A 60 4.24 -4.75 22.32
C ASN A 60 5.56 -5.51 22.16
N GLN A 61 6.66 -4.79 22.36
CA GLN A 61 8.00 -5.39 22.44
C GLN A 61 8.08 -6.31 23.65
#